data_AF-A0A1H0S4T9-F1
#
_entry.id   AF-A0A1H0S4T9-F1
#
_cell.length_a   1.000
_cell.length_b   1.000
_cell.length_c   1.000
_cell.angle_alpha   90.00
_cell.angle_beta   90.00
_cell.angle_gamma   90.00
#
_symmetry.space_group_name_H-M   'P 1'
#
loop_
_entity.id
_entity.type
_entity.pdbx_description
1 polymer ?
#
loop_
_entity_poly.entity_id
_entity_poly.type
_entity_poly.pdbx_seq_one_letter_code
_entity_poly.pdbx_strand_id
1 'polypeptide(L)'
;MKASVVALASCQRWNPAWDRVFVTSEDPGVEWRAEFASVGARVEVIPFAHTPPVGFAPTFAGSLYLLDAVDQIALSDYLLLIDPDVLCVGDLSGLLREQGAIAALPLPYGDDHDINRLSRTEAARIHDALGEPRTSVSHYGGEFYGIPSSLRRAVIERAATAWRSALDRYERGLSYFTTEEHIMGFALEGLPTRASTDIVNRIWTAHRFRSVTGNEAALALWHLPAEKERAFAEMHAAVIDRGSWFWTLPQESFVERAGRVAGLHHRKPSRLLKDIAAQARHRIRRK
;
A
#
# COMPACT_ATOMS: atom_id res chain seq x y z
N MET A 1 -0.74 12.05 -6.91
CA MET A 1 -0.54 12.98 -5.78
C MET A 1 -1.81 13.23 -4.98
N LYS A 2 -2.95 13.63 -5.56
CA LYS A 2 -4.22 13.80 -4.82
C LYS A 2 -4.57 12.68 -3.83
N ALA A 3 -4.42 11.43 -4.28
CA ALA A 3 -4.67 10.27 -3.43
C ALA A 3 -3.74 10.23 -2.20
N SER A 4 -2.43 10.44 -2.40
CA SER A 4 -1.45 10.57 -1.32
C SER A 4 -1.77 11.70 -0.35
N VAL A 5 -2.23 12.86 -0.84
CA VAL A 5 -2.66 13.98 0.02
C VAL A 5 -3.84 13.55 0.90
N VAL A 6 -4.84 12.88 0.33
CA VAL A 6 -6.00 12.37 1.08
C VAL A 6 -5.59 11.29 2.09
N ALA A 7 -4.73 10.34 1.71
CA ALA A 7 -4.22 9.32 2.61
C ALA A 7 -3.54 9.95 3.83
N LEU A 8 -2.60 10.86 3.62
CA LEU A 8 -1.90 11.56 4.71
C LEU A 8 -2.81 12.49 5.51
N ALA A 9 -3.76 13.18 4.88
CA ALA A 9 -4.76 14.00 5.57
C ALA A 9 -5.67 13.15 6.46
N SER A 10 -6.05 11.97 6.00
CA SER A 10 -6.89 11.05 6.76
C SER A 10 -6.13 10.51 7.98
N CYS A 11 -4.84 10.21 7.84
CA CYS A 11 -3.96 9.89 8.97
C CYS A 11 -3.79 11.08 9.91
N GLN A 12 -3.59 12.31 9.40
CA GLN A 12 -3.48 13.53 10.22
C GLN A 12 -4.71 13.69 11.12
N ARG A 13 -5.90 13.44 10.57
CA ARG A 13 -7.15 13.63 11.30
C ARG A 13 -7.27 12.69 12.51
N TRP A 14 -6.99 11.41 12.31
CA TRP A 14 -7.21 10.39 13.34
C TRP A 14 -5.98 10.13 14.21
N ASN A 15 -4.79 10.49 13.72
CA ASN A 15 -3.50 10.24 14.34
C ASN A 15 -2.61 11.49 14.27
N PRO A 16 -3.04 12.63 14.87
CA PRO A 16 -2.37 13.92 14.70
C PRO A 16 -0.93 13.93 15.22
N ALA A 17 -0.63 13.10 16.22
CA ALA A 17 0.69 12.97 16.84
C ALA A 17 1.72 12.23 15.98
N TRP A 18 1.30 11.57 14.89
CA TRP A 18 2.21 10.83 14.02
C TRP A 18 2.87 11.76 13.02
N ASP A 19 4.19 11.61 12.83
CA ASP A 19 4.86 12.26 11.71
C ASP A 19 4.38 11.68 10.39
N ARG A 20 4.21 12.56 9.40
CA ARG A 20 3.68 12.19 8.08
C ARG A 20 4.67 12.61 7.01
N VAL A 21 5.03 11.67 6.14
CA VAL A 21 5.99 11.91 5.07
C VAL A 21 5.40 11.45 3.76
N PHE A 22 5.46 12.32 2.75
CA PHE A 22 5.30 11.93 1.37
C PHE A 22 6.69 11.69 0.78
N VAL A 23 6.96 10.44 0.38
CA VAL A 23 8.22 10.04 -0.22
C VAL A 23 8.04 9.94 -1.74
N THR A 24 8.96 10.52 -2.50
CA THR A 24 8.88 10.53 -3.97
C THR A 24 10.27 10.61 -4.61
N SER A 25 10.42 10.08 -5.82
CA SER A 25 11.70 10.07 -6.52
C SER A 25 12.05 11.39 -7.21
N GLU A 26 11.07 12.27 -7.38
CA GLU A 26 11.20 13.53 -8.09
C GLU A 26 10.54 14.66 -7.30
N ASP A 27 11.03 15.89 -7.46
CA ASP A 27 10.40 17.03 -6.82
C ASP A 27 8.96 17.20 -7.34
N PRO A 28 7.93 17.15 -6.48
CA PRO A 28 6.55 17.27 -6.93
C PRO A 28 6.18 18.71 -7.33
N GLY A 29 7.05 19.70 -7.08
CA GLY A 29 6.84 21.11 -7.38
C GLY A 29 6.17 21.88 -6.24
N VAL A 30 6.18 23.21 -6.36
CA VAL A 30 5.78 24.15 -5.30
C VAL A 30 4.32 23.96 -4.87
N GLU A 31 3.41 23.76 -5.83
CA GLU A 31 1.97 23.58 -5.55
C GLU A 31 1.72 22.35 -4.68
N TRP A 32 2.28 21.19 -5.07
CA TRP A 32 2.09 19.95 -4.34
C TRP A 32 2.80 19.95 -2.99
N ARG A 33 4.00 20.56 -2.90
CA ARG A 33 4.67 20.77 -1.60
C ARG A 33 3.79 21.58 -0.65
N ALA A 34 3.12 22.62 -1.13
CA ALA A 34 2.20 23.41 -0.32
C ALA A 34 0.98 22.60 0.12
N GLU A 35 0.41 21.76 -0.75
CA GLU A 35 -0.70 20.87 -0.36
C GLU A 35 -0.30 19.85 0.71
N PHE A 36 0.85 19.17 0.54
CA PHE A 36 1.36 18.23 1.56
C PHE A 36 1.63 18.96 2.90
N ALA A 37 2.24 20.14 2.85
CA ALA A 37 2.46 20.95 4.04
C ALA A 37 1.14 21.35 4.73
N SER A 38 0.08 21.64 3.96
CA SER A 38 -1.24 21.98 4.51
C SER A 38 -1.84 20.84 5.36
N VAL A 39 -1.51 19.59 5.06
CA VAL A 39 -1.95 18.40 5.82
C VAL A 39 -0.91 17.94 6.84
N GLY A 40 0.06 18.82 7.14
CA GLY A 40 1.14 18.56 8.09
C GLY A 40 2.05 17.41 7.66
N ALA A 41 2.19 17.18 6.34
CA ALA A 41 3.12 16.21 5.79
C ALA A 41 4.34 16.92 5.20
N ARG A 42 5.52 16.36 5.45
CA ARG A 42 6.77 16.79 4.81
C ARG A 42 7.02 15.97 3.55
N VAL A 43 7.69 16.57 2.57
CA VAL A 43 8.08 15.89 1.32
C VAL A 43 9.55 15.51 1.40
N GLU A 44 9.85 14.22 1.27
CA GLU A 44 11.21 13.71 1.08
C GLU A 44 11.39 13.27 -0.38
N VAL A 45 12.46 13.77 -1.01
CA VAL A 45 12.84 13.35 -2.35
C VAL A 45 13.98 12.34 -2.23
N ILE A 46 13.69 11.07 -2.48
CA ILE A 46 14.63 9.95 -2.33
C ILE A 46 14.88 9.33 -3.71
N PRO A 47 16.12 9.24 -4.21
CA PRO A 47 16.39 8.61 -5.51
C PRO A 47 15.85 7.18 -5.59
N PHE A 48 15.34 6.79 -6.76
CA PHE A 48 14.86 5.42 -7.01
C PHE A 48 16.05 4.49 -7.30
N ALA A 49 16.79 4.08 -6.27
CA ALA A 49 17.98 3.25 -6.43
C ALA A 49 17.63 1.80 -6.81
N HIS A 50 16.45 1.30 -6.40
CA HIS A 50 15.94 -0.02 -6.79
C HIS A 50 15.25 -0.01 -8.17
N THR A 51 15.78 0.76 -9.13
CA THR A 51 15.27 0.78 -10.50
C THR A 51 15.55 -0.56 -11.19
N PRO A 52 14.53 -1.31 -11.63
CA PRO A 52 14.74 -2.60 -12.26
C PRO A 52 15.24 -2.48 -13.72
N PRO A 53 15.99 -3.46 -14.24
CA PRO A 53 16.37 -3.51 -15.65
C PRO A 53 15.16 -3.53 -16.60
N VAL A 54 15.36 -3.08 -17.83
CA VAL A 54 14.31 -3.10 -18.87
C VAL A 54 13.82 -4.52 -19.09
N GLY A 55 12.51 -4.75 -18.91
CA GLY A 55 11.87 -6.05 -19.10
C GLY A 55 11.75 -6.91 -17.82
N PHE A 56 12.32 -6.46 -16.70
CA PHE A 56 12.24 -7.15 -15.41
C PHE A 56 10.80 -7.14 -14.85
N ALA A 57 10.20 -5.97 -14.67
CA ALA A 57 8.83 -5.82 -14.16
C ALA A 57 7.97 -5.06 -15.17
N PRO A 58 7.30 -5.72 -16.13
CA PRO A 58 6.52 -5.02 -17.16
C PRO A 58 5.29 -4.30 -16.59
N THR A 59 4.86 -4.69 -15.39
CA THR A 59 3.85 -4.00 -14.60
C THR A 59 4.40 -3.78 -13.20
N PHE A 60 4.01 -2.67 -12.58
CA PHE A 60 4.37 -2.34 -11.19
C PHE A 60 5.88 -2.15 -10.93
N ALA A 61 6.72 -1.90 -11.95
CA ALA A 61 8.15 -1.59 -11.70
C ALA A 61 8.36 -0.48 -10.65
N GLY A 62 7.51 0.54 -10.64
CA GLY A 62 7.57 1.64 -9.67
C GLY A 62 7.28 1.26 -8.22
N SER A 63 6.71 0.08 -7.95
CA SER A 63 6.41 -0.36 -6.58
C SER A 63 7.68 -0.76 -5.81
N LEU A 64 8.74 -1.17 -6.52
CA LEU A 64 10.06 -1.44 -5.95
C LEU A 64 10.67 -0.22 -5.23
N TYR A 65 10.17 0.99 -5.51
CA TYR A 65 10.55 2.21 -4.81
C TYR A 65 10.26 2.16 -3.31
N LEU A 66 9.33 1.29 -2.88
CA LEU A 66 9.08 1.03 -1.46
C LEU A 66 10.35 0.59 -0.72
N LEU A 67 11.26 -0.14 -1.38
CA LEU A 67 12.51 -0.58 -0.78
C LEU A 67 13.43 0.61 -0.44
N ASP A 68 13.49 1.62 -1.32
CA ASP A 68 14.23 2.85 -1.07
C ASP A 68 13.62 3.66 0.08
N ALA A 69 12.29 3.71 0.15
CA ALA A 69 11.58 4.40 1.22
C ALA A 69 11.81 3.72 2.59
N VAL A 70 11.78 2.38 2.66
CA VAL A 70 12.07 1.60 3.87
C VAL A 70 13.50 1.81 4.36
N ASP A 71 14.45 1.95 3.44
CA ASP A 71 15.87 2.11 3.77
C ASP A 71 16.19 3.54 4.23
N GLN A 72 15.78 4.54 3.45
CA GLN A 72 16.31 5.90 3.58
C GLN A 72 15.50 6.85 4.48
N ILE A 73 14.25 6.53 4.82
CA ILE A 73 13.46 7.38 5.74
C ILE A 73 14.14 7.43 7.12
N ALA A 74 14.14 8.57 7.81
CA ALA A 74 14.77 8.66 9.13
C ALA A 74 14.25 7.58 10.11
N LEU A 75 15.13 7.06 10.98
CA LEU A 75 14.73 6.09 12.00
C LEU A 75 13.74 6.74 12.99
N SER A 76 12.66 6.02 13.28
CA SER A 76 11.64 6.31 14.27
C SER A 76 11.35 5.02 15.05
N ASP A 77 10.64 5.10 16.16
CA ASP A 77 10.24 3.93 16.95
C ASP A 77 9.39 2.92 16.14
N TYR A 78 8.61 3.45 15.20
CA TYR A 78 7.74 2.67 14.33
C TYR A 78 7.57 3.36 12.98
N LEU A 79 7.69 2.58 11.89
CA LEU A 79 7.47 3.03 10.52
C LEU A 79 6.19 2.41 9.98
N LEU A 80 5.22 3.23 9.61
CA LEU A 80 4.02 2.79 8.89
C LEU A 80 4.11 3.22 7.43
N LEU A 81 4.10 2.24 6.54
CA LEU A 81 4.03 2.41 5.10
C LEU A 81 2.60 2.11 4.65
N ILE A 82 2.01 3.03 3.90
CA ILE A 82 0.70 2.85 3.28
C ILE A 82 0.71 3.31 1.84
N ASP A 83 -0.08 2.63 1.02
CA ASP A 83 -0.28 3.02 -0.36
C ASP A 83 -1.07 4.34 -0.49
N PRO A 84 -0.89 5.11 -1.59
CA PRO A 84 -1.64 6.34 -1.83
C PRO A 84 -3.17 6.21 -1.85
N ASP A 85 -3.69 5.01 -2.08
CA ASP A 85 -5.11 4.62 -2.12
C ASP A 85 -5.56 3.89 -0.85
N VAL A 86 -4.85 4.11 0.26
CA VAL A 86 -5.30 3.77 1.61
C VAL A 86 -5.97 4.99 2.25
N LEU A 87 -7.19 4.79 2.78
CA LEU A 87 -7.91 5.79 3.56
C LEU A 87 -7.91 5.41 5.04
N CYS A 88 -7.44 6.30 5.91
CA CYS A 88 -7.54 6.15 7.35
C CYS A 88 -8.88 6.68 7.87
N VAL A 89 -9.62 5.84 8.58
CA VAL A 89 -10.96 6.14 9.10
C VAL A 89 -11.06 6.01 10.62
N GLY A 90 -9.94 5.75 11.29
CA GLY A 90 -9.88 5.61 12.74
C GLY A 90 -8.48 5.67 13.32
N ASP A 91 -8.43 5.56 14.65
CA ASP A 91 -7.20 5.57 15.43
C ASP A 91 -6.30 4.36 15.13
N LEU A 92 -5.00 4.60 15.08
CA LEU A 92 -3.95 3.60 14.81
C LEU A 92 -3.05 3.37 16.02
N SER A 93 -3.36 3.95 17.20
CA SER A 93 -2.53 3.81 18.40
C SER A 93 -2.34 2.34 18.82
N GLY A 94 -3.29 1.46 18.45
CA GLY A 94 -3.18 0.02 18.64
C GLY A 94 -1.93 -0.61 17.99
N LEU A 95 -1.46 -0.09 16.85
CA LEU A 95 -0.24 -0.56 16.19
C LEU A 95 1.01 -0.37 17.07
N LEU A 96 1.06 0.71 17.85
CA LEU A 96 2.21 1.04 18.69
C LEU A 96 2.33 0.17 19.93
N ARG A 97 1.28 -0.60 20.27
CA ARG A 97 1.28 -1.49 21.44
C ARG A 97 2.03 -2.80 21.17
N GLU A 98 2.32 -3.10 19.91
CA GLU A 98 2.87 -4.38 19.45
C GLU A 98 4.27 -4.19 18.83
N GLN A 99 5.14 -3.45 19.52
CA GLN A 99 6.49 -3.09 19.05
C GLN A 99 7.45 -4.28 18.82
N GLY A 100 6.99 -5.51 19.06
CA GLY A 100 7.77 -6.74 18.88
C GLY A 100 7.49 -7.48 17.58
N ALA A 101 6.53 -7.04 16.75
CA ALA A 101 6.18 -7.72 15.51
C ALA A 101 5.87 -6.74 14.37
N ILE A 102 6.15 -7.17 13.14
CA ILE A 102 5.80 -6.45 11.92
C ILE A 102 4.32 -6.68 11.66
N ALA A 103 3.57 -5.61 11.41
CA ALA A 103 2.18 -5.70 10.97
C ALA A 103 2.15 -5.72 9.43
N ALA A 104 1.60 -6.78 8.83
CA ALA A 104 1.47 -6.90 7.39
C ALA A 104 0.11 -7.49 7.02
N LEU A 105 -0.44 -7.11 5.86
CA LEU A 105 -1.74 -7.58 5.40
C LEU A 105 -1.57 -8.88 4.59
N PRO A 106 -1.88 -10.06 5.15
CA PRO A 106 -1.82 -11.30 4.38
C PRO A 106 -2.91 -11.31 3.31
N LEU A 107 -2.56 -11.78 2.12
CA LEU A 107 -3.52 -11.98 1.03
C LEU A 107 -3.71 -13.49 0.80
N PRO A 108 -4.97 -13.99 0.84
CA PRO A 108 -5.26 -15.42 0.85
C PRO A 108 -5.24 -16.03 -0.57
N TYR A 109 -4.16 -15.79 -1.33
CA TYR A 109 -3.96 -16.41 -2.63
C TYR A 109 -3.53 -17.88 -2.48
N GLY A 110 -4.09 -18.75 -3.33
CA GLY A 110 -3.67 -20.14 -3.42
C GLY A 110 -2.20 -20.26 -3.82
N ASP A 111 -1.57 -21.38 -3.48
CA ASP A 111 -0.11 -21.53 -3.60
C ASP A 111 0.41 -21.36 -5.04
N ASP A 112 -0.35 -21.83 -6.03
CA ASP A 112 -0.01 -21.75 -7.46
C ASP A 112 -0.66 -20.56 -8.18
N HIS A 113 -1.29 -19.63 -7.44
CA HIS A 113 -1.85 -18.43 -8.04
C HIS A 113 -0.74 -17.55 -8.59
N ASP A 114 -0.87 -17.09 -9.84
CA ASP A 114 0.06 -16.14 -10.45
C ASP A 114 -0.10 -14.76 -9.81
N ILE A 115 0.89 -14.36 -9.00
CA ILE A 115 0.98 -13.03 -8.42
C ILE A 115 2.09 -12.31 -9.17
N ASN A 116 1.74 -11.50 -10.16
CA ASN A 116 2.72 -10.71 -10.93
C ASN A 116 3.93 -11.54 -11.45
N ARG A 117 3.64 -12.70 -12.04
CA ARG A 117 4.57 -13.69 -12.62
C ARG A 117 5.31 -14.59 -11.63
N LEU A 118 4.89 -14.60 -10.37
CA LEU A 118 5.47 -15.49 -9.38
C LEU A 118 4.37 -16.03 -8.47
N SER A 119 4.27 -17.35 -8.40
CA SER A 119 3.42 -18.03 -7.41
C SER A 119 4.13 -18.19 -6.07
N ARG A 120 3.39 -18.51 -5.01
CA ARG A 120 3.97 -18.79 -3.68
C ARG A 120 4.83 -20.06 -3.71
N THR A 121 4.43 -21.06 -4.49
CA THR A 121 5.23 -22.27 -4.74
C THR A 121 6.57 -21.92 -5.40
N GLU A 122 6.57 -21.05 -6.41
CA GLU A 122 7.81 -20.63 -7.07
C GLU A 122 8.68 -19.75 -6.17
N ALA A 123 8.07 -18.84 -5.41
CA ALA A 123 8.77 -18.05 -4.41
C ALA A 123 9.48 -18.96 -3.38
N ALA A 124 8.83 -20.01 -2.88
CA ALA A 124 9.44 -20.99 -1.99
C ALA A 124 10.72 -21.64 -2.58
N ARG A 125 10.75 -21.93 -3.89
CA ARG A 125 11.97 -22.44 -4.55
C ARG A 125 13.11 -21.41 -4.58
N ILE A 126 12.79 -20.11 -4.59
CA ILE A 126 13.80 -19.06 -4.48
C ILE A 126 14.33 -19.00 -3.04
N HIS A 127 13.46 -19.15 -2.03
CA HIS A 127 13.88 -19.28 -0.63
C HIS A 127 14.82 -20.48 -0.42
N ASP A 128 14.48 -21.65 -0.98
CA ASP A 128 15.34 -22.84 -0.96
C ASP A 128 16.72 -22.55 -1.55
N ALA A 129 16.77 -21.89 -2.72
CA ALA A 129 18.01 -21.52 -3.39
C ALA A 129 18.86 -20.49 -2.60
N LEU A 130 18.23 -19.74 -1.69
CA LEU A 130 18.88 -18.82 -0.76
C LEU A 130 19.26 -19.47 0.58
N GLY A 131 19.06 -20.78 0.73
CA GLY A 131 19.41 -21.53 1.93
C GLY A 131 18.37 -21.44 3.05
N GLU A 132 17.15 -20.98 2.75
CA GLU A 132 16.05 -20.87 3.70
C GLU A 132 14.88 -21.77 3.29
N PRO A 133 15.01 -23.11 3.35
CA PRO A 133 14.05 -23.99 2.70
C PRO A 133 12.63 -23.85 3.26
N ARG A 134 11.62 -23.86 2.39
CA ARG A 134 10.18 -23.68 2.75
C ARG A 134 9.27 -24.54 1.87
N THR A 135 8.17 -25.03 2.46
CA THR A 135 7.12 -25.75 1.72
C THR A 135 6.11 -24.80 1.07
N SER A 136 5.85 -23.65 1.69
CA SER A 136 5.07 -22.54 1.15
C SER A 136 5.49 -21.27 1.90
N VAL A 137 5.33 -20.11 1.27
CA VAL A 137 5.68 -18.81 1.86
C VAL A 137 4.44 -17.96 2.03
N SER A 138 4.42 -17.09 3.03
CA SER A 138 3.31 -16.14 3.19
C SER A 138 3.39 -15.07 2.11
N HIS A 139 2.24 -14.57 1.68
CA HIS A 139 2.18 -13.44 0.75
C HIS A 139 1.41 -12.28 1.38
N TYR A 140 2.04 -11.11 1.39
CA TYR A 140 1.52 -9.90 2.00
C TYR A 140 1.32 -8.83 0.93
N GLY A 141 0.24 -8.07 1.04
CA GLY A 141 -0.05 -6.97 0.15
C GLY A 141 0.89 -5.78 0.35
N GLY A 142 1.27 -5.13 -0.74
CA GLY A 142 2.20 -3.99 -0.75
C GLY A 142 1.60 -2.72 -0.13
N GLU A 143 0.29 -2.70 0.09
CA GLU A 143 -0.45 -1.53 0.54
C GLU A 143 -0.21 -1.12 2.00
N PHE A 144 0.36 -2.02 2.81
CA PHE A 144 0.48 -1.80 4.25
C PHE A 144 1.64 -2.60 4.87
N TYR A 145 2.55 -1.88 5.52
CA TYR A 145 3.54 -2.46 6.44
C TYR A 145 3.73 -1.57 7.66
N GLY A 146 3.60 -2.14 8.85
CA GLY A 146 4.02 -1.51 10.10
C GLY A 146 5.28 -2.19 10.64
N ILE A 147 6.39 -1.46 10.70
CA ILE A 147 7.72 -1.99 10.99
C ILE A 147 8.26 -1.34 12.26
N PRO A 148 8.43 -2.09 13.37
CA PRO A 148 9.12 -1.59 14.54
C PRO A 148 10.59 -1.26 14.26
N SER A 149 11.13 -0.25 14.93
CA SER A 149 12.53 0.17 14.81
C SER A 149 13.52 -0.99 15.03
N SER A 150 13.21 -1.86 15.99
CA SER A 150 14.00 -3.04 16.37
C SER A 150 14.15 -4.07 15.25
N LEU A 151 13.18 -4.13 14.32
CA LEU A 151 13.16 -5.09 13.22
C LEU A 151 13.54 -4.46 11.86
N ARG A 152 13.52 -3.12 11.76
CA ARG A 152 13.72 -2.41 10.49
C ARG A 152 15.04 -2.75 9.80
N ARG A 153 16.14 -2.83 10.54
CA ARG A 153 17.45 -3.20 9.98
C ARG A 153 17.43 -4.62 9.38
N ALA A 154 16.83 -5.58 10.07
CA ALA A 154 16.73 -6.95 9.56
C ALA A 154 15.88 -7.02 8.29
N VAL A 155 14.78 -6.26 8.22
CA VAL A 155 13.95 -6.15 7.00
C VAL A 155 14.76 -5.61 5.83
N ILE A 156 15.51 -4.51 6.03
CA ILE A 156 16.36 -3.91 4.98
C ILE A 156 17.41 -4.90 4.48
N GLU A 157 18.14 -5.55 5.38
CA GLU A 157 19.20 -6.50 5.02
C GLU A 157 18.67 -7.71 4.24
N ARG A 158 17.49 -8.23 4.62
CA ARG A 158 16.82 -9.32 3.92
C ARG A 158 16.24 -8.87 2.58
N ALA A 159 15.61 -7.70 2.51
CA ALA A 159 15.11 -7.13 1.27
C ALA A 159 16.24 -6.90 0.25
N ALA A 160 17.39 -6.41 0.69
CA ALA A 160 18.58 -6.26 -0.15
C ALA A 160 19.10 -7.61 -0.68
N THR A 161 19.01 -8.67 0.11
CA THR A 161 19.37 -10.03 -0.31
C THR A 161 18.41 -10.56 -1.38
N ALA A 162 17.09 -10.41 -1.16
CA ALA A 162 16.08 -10.77 -2.14
C ALA A 162 16.22 -9.96 -3.43
N TRP A 163 16.49 -8.66 -3.35
CA TRP A 163 16.71 -7.81 -4.51
C TRP A 163 17.90 -8.27 -5.36
N ARG A 164 19.08 -8.49 -4.75
CA ARG A 164 20.26 -9.00 -5.47
C ARG A 164 20.00 -10.36 -6.12
N SER A 165 19.31 -11.26 -5.42
CA SER A 165 18.90 -12.55 -5.96
C SER A 165 17.98 -12.39 -7.16
N ALA A 166 17.03 -11.45 -7.08
CA ALA A 166 16.09 -11.22 -8.17
C ALA A 166 16.81 -10.73 -9.44
N LEU A 167 17.79 -9.83 -9.29
CA LEU A 167 18.62 -9.36 -10.41
C LEU A 167 19.45 -10.49 -11.05
N ASP A 168 20.18 -11.29 -10.25
CA ASP A 168 20.96 -12.44 -10.77
C ASP A 168 20.07 -13.44 -11.52
N ARG A 169 18.92 -13.76 -10.93
CA ARG A 169 17.99 -14.74 -11.49
C ARG A 169 17.33 -14.23 -12.77
N TYR A 170 17.01 -12.94 -12.83
CA TYR A 170 16.52 -12.29 -14.05
C TYR A 170 17.53 -12.37 -15.19
N GLU A 171 18.80 -12.05 -14.94
CA GLU A 171 19.88 -12.13 -15.93
C GLU A 171 20.05 -13.55 -16.49
N ARG A 172 19.79 -14.55 -15.64
CA ARG A 172 19.87 -15.98 -15.99
C ARG A 172 18.57 -16.57 -16.57
N GLY A 173 17.52 -15.77 -16.71
CA GLY A 173 16.21 -16.22 -17.23
C GLY A 173 15.47 -17.21 -16.31
N LEU A 174 15.75 -17.19 -15.01
CA LEU A 174 15.08 -18.01 -13.99
C LEU A 174 13.85 -17.27 -13.43
N SER A 175 12.97 -17.93 -12.68
CA SER A 175 11.92 -17.24 -11.90
C SER A 175 12.56 -16.37 -10.81
N TYR A 176 12.11 -15.13 -10.61
CA TYR A 176 12.67 -14.16 -9.65
C TYR A 176 11.56 -13.40 -8.91
N PHE A 177 11.93 -12.67 -7.86
CA PHE A 177 11.02 -11.76 -7.17
C PHE A 177 10.73 -10.53 -8.05
N THR A 178 9.55 -10.48 -8.67
CA THR A 178 9.21 -9.46 -9.68
C THR A 178 8.86 -8.08 -9.09
N THR A 179 8.32 -8.04 -7.88
CA THR A 179 7.72 -6.85 -7.26
C THR A 179 8.19 -6.70 -5.81
N GLU A 180 7.93 -5.53 -5.22
CA GLU A 180 8.14 -5.27 -3.80
C GLU A 180 7.39 -6.26 -2.90
N GLU A 181 6.17 -6.68 -3.25
CA GLU A 181 5.39 -7.64 -2.47
C GLU A 181 6.13 -8.98 -2.31
N HIS A 182 6.82 -9.43 -3.37
CA HIS A 182 7.64 -10.64 -3.32
C HIS A 182 8.90 -10.47 -2.45
N ILE A 183 9.59 -9.33 -2.63
CA ILE A 183 10.81 -9.02 -1.88
C ILE A 183 10.49 -8.85 -0.39
N MET A 184 9.41 -8.15 -0.07
CA MET A 184 8.91 -7.99 1.30
C MET A 184 8.42 -9.32 1.85
N GLY A 185 7.73 -10.15 1.07
CA GLY A 185 7.39 -11.52 1.46
C GLY A 185 8.60 -12.32 1.93
N PHE A 186 9.71 -12.28 1.17
CA PHE A 186 10.98 -12.86 1.60
C PHE A 186 11.55 -12.19 2.86
N ALA A 187 11.55 -10.85 2.89
CA ALA A 187 12.15 -10.08 3.97
C ALA A 187 11.47 -10.31 5.33
N LEU A 188 10.16 -10.52 5.34
CA LEU A 188 9.37 -10.76 6.55
C LEU A 188 9.43 -12.21 7.03
N GLU A 189 9.76 -13.14 6.13
CA GLU A 189 9.83 -14.56 6.47
C GLU A 189 10.87 -14.81 7.58
N GLY A 190 10.46 -15.52 8.64
CA GLY A 190 11.32 -15.79 9.81
C GLY A 190 11.47 -14.62 10.79
N LEU A 191 10.94 -13.44 10.49
CA LEU A 191 10.83 -12.33 11.45
C LEU A 191 9.46 -12.39 12.16
N PRO A 192 9.38 -11.92 13.43
CA PRO A 192 8.09 -11.77 14.11
C PRO A 192 7.15 -10.90 13.28
N THR A 193 6.09 -11.51 12.75
CA THR A 193 5.12 -10.86 11.85
C THR A 193 3.71 -11.27 12.28
N ARG A 194 2.80 -10.30 12.33
CA ARG A 194 1.38 -10.52 12.60
C ARG A 194 0.53 -10.13 11.40
N ALA A 195 -0.60 -10.81 11.26
CA ALA A 195 -1.64 -10.39 10.34
C ALA A 195 -2.27 -9.07 10.83
N SER A 196 -2.46 -8.11 9.93
CA SER A 196 -3.12 -6.82 10.21
C SER A 196 -4.56 -6.76 9.70
N THR A 197 -5.21 -7.92 9.53
CA THR A 197 -6.59 -8.03 8.99
C THR A 197 -7.65 -7.41 9.90
N ASP A 198 -7.32 -7.17 11.16
CA ASP A 198 -8.12 -6.43 12.14
C ASP A 198 -8.07 -4.91 11.95
N ILE A 199 -7.06 -4.40 11.23
CA ILE A 199 -6.78 -2.97 11.06
C ILE A 199 -7.02 -2.51 9.63
N VAL A 200 -6.59 -3.29 8.66
CA VAL A 200 -6.60 -2.95 7.24
C VAL A 200 -7.14 -4.11 6.41
N ASN A 201 -7.84 -3.77 5.33
CA ASN A 201 -8.24 -4.73 4.31
C ASN A 201 -8.23 -4.13 2.90
N ARG A 202 -8.03 -4.98 1.90
CA ARG A 202 -8.15 -4.66 0.48
C ARG A 202 -9.62 -4.76 0.05
N ILE A 203 -10.23 -3.60 -0.19
CA ILE A 203 -11.65 -3.50 -0.50
C ILE A 203 -11.84 -3.13 -1.96
N TRP A 204 -12.25 -4.12 -2.75
CA TRP A 204 -12.60 -3.92 -4.14
C TRP A 204 -14.04 -3.43 -4.25
N THR A 205 -14.21 -2.25 -4.86
CA THR A 205 -15.52 -1.61 -5.08
C THR A 205 -16.02 -1.76 -6.52
N ALA A 206 -15.15 -2.20 -7.43
CA ALA A 206 -15.43 -2.38 -8.85
C ALA A 206 -16.47 -3.49 -9.08
N HIS A 207 -17.33 -3.31 -10.10
CA HIS A 207 -18.47 -4.19 -10.32
C HIS A 207 -18.14 -5.69 -10.45
N ARG A 208 -17.03 -6.06 -11.12
CA ARG A 208 -16.68 -7.45 -11.42
C ARG A 208 -15.92 -8.18 -10.31
N PHE A 209 -15.37 -7.45 -9.35
CA PHE A 209 -14.47 -8.02 -8.33
C PHE A 209 -14.80 -7.48 -6.93
N ARG A 210 -16.08 -7.20 -6.65
CA ARG A 210 -16.47 -6.50 -5.42
C ARG A 210 -16.27 -7.36 -4.17
N SER A 211 -15.57 -6.85 -3.16
CA SER A 211 -15.31 -7.53 -1.87
C SER A 211 -15.89 -6.82 -0.64
N VAL A 212 -16.84 -5.90 -0.83
CA VAL A 212 -17.52 -5.20 0.28
C VAL A 212 -18.43 -6.15 1.05
N THR A 213 -18.22 -6.20 2.36
CA THR A 213 -18.88 -7.10 3.33
C THR A 213 -19.89 -6.39 4.23
N GLY A 214 -19.76 -5.08 4.43
CA GLY A 214 -20.54 -4.30 5.39
C GLY A 214 -19.82 -4.10 6.74
N ASN A 215 -18.73 -4.82 7.00
CA ASN A 215 -17.95 -4.71 8.24
C ASN A 215 -16.79 -3.70 8.13
N GLU A 216 -16.71 -2.93 7.04
CA GLU A 216 -15.59 -2.01 6.80
C GLU A 216 -15.45 -0.96 7.91
N ALA A 217 -16.54 -0.58 8.57
CA ALA A 217 -16.54 0.36 9.68
C ALA A 217 -15.74 -0.12 10.91
N ALA A 218 -15.45 -1.42 11.02
CA ALA A 218 -14.61 -1.97 12.10
C ALA A 218 -13.10 -1.81 11.84
N LEU A 219 -12.69 -1.46 10.62
CA LEU A 219 -11.30 -1.27 10.25
C LEU A 219 -10.86 0.18 10.49
N ALA A 220 -9.58 0.38 10.77
CA ALA A 220 -8.98 1.72 10.84
C ALA A 220 -8.46 2.20 9.48
N LEU A 221 -8.16 1.29 8.56
CA LEU A 221 -7.62 1.57 7.23
C LEU A 221 -8.40 0.82 6.14
N TRP A 222 -8.73 1.52 5.06
CA TRP A 222 -9.34 0.95 3.86
C TRP A 222 -8.40 1.09 2.67
N HIS A 223 -7.87 -0.02 2.16
CA HIS A 223 -7.20 0.01 0.88
C HIS A 223 -8.23 -0.10 -0.25
N LEU A 224 -8.32 0.92 -1.11
CA LEU A 224 -9.37 1.08 -2.12
C LEU A 224 -8.79 1.24 -3.55
N PRO A 225 -8.19 0.18 -4.14
CA PRO A 225 -7.48 0.28 -5.42
C PRO A 225 -8.29 0.90 -6.56
N ALA A 226 -9.58 0.55 -6.64
CA ALA A 226 -10.46 0.99 -7.72
C ALA A 226 -10.92 2.45 -7.60
N GLU A 227 -10.59 3.14 -6.50
CA GLU A 227 -11.13 4.46 -6.17
C GLU A 227 -10.10 5.59 -6.24
N LYS A 228 -8.83 5.27 -6.54
CA LYS A 228 -7.71 6.23 -6.64
C LYS A 228 -8.02 7.44 -7.54
N GLU A 229 -8.63 7.22 -8.70
CA GLU A 229 -9.00 8.31 -9.64
C GLU A 229 -10.40 8.88 -9.41
N ARG A 230 -11.12 8.41 -8.37
CA ARG A 230 -12.53 8.75 -8.15
C ARG A 230 -12.75 9.25 -6.73
N ALA A 231 -12.97 8.35 -5.78
CA ALA A 231 -13.26 8.73 -4.39
C ALA A 231 -12.14 9.62 -3.82
N PHE A 232 -10.88 9.29 -4.08
CA PHE A 232 -9.75 10.12 -3.63
C PHE A 232 -9.70 11.48 -4.32
N ALA A 233 -10.07 11.56 -5.61
CA ALA A 233 -10.16 12.85 -6.30
C ALA A 233 -11.31 13.73 -5.76
N GLU A 234 -12.43 13.13 -5.38
CA GLU A 234 -13.56 13.82 -4.74
C GLU A 234 -13.24 14.23 -3.30
N MET A 235 -12.63 13.34 -2.52
CA MET A 235 -12.19 13.62 -1.14
C MET A 235 -11.08 14.67 -1.10
N HIS A 236 -10.22 14.75 -2.11
CA HIS A 236 -9.17 15.78 -2.19
C HIS A 236 -9.77 17.19 -2.13
N ALA A 237 -10.87 17.46 -2.84
CA ALA A 237 -11.55 18.75 -2.75
C ALA A 237 -12.06 19.04 -1.32
N ALA A 238 -12.55 18.02 -0.61
CA ALA A 238 -12.95 18.15 0.79
C ALA A 238 -11.75 18.32 1.73
N VAL A 239 -10.60 17.70 1.45
CA VAL A 239 -9.37 17.86 2.23
C VAL A 239 -8.87 19.31 2.19
N ILE A 240 -8.93 19.96 1.02
CA ILE A 240 -8.50 21.36 0.85
C ILE A 240 -9.39 22.33 1.64
N ASP A 241 -10.71 22.09 1.69
CA ASP A 241 -11.64 22.89 2.48
C ASP A 241 -11.66 22.45 3.96
N ARG A 242 -11.03 23.23 4.85
CA ARG A 242 -10.97 22.93 6.30
C ARG A 242 -12.32 22.97 7.00
N GLY A 243 -13.34 23.61 6.40
CA GLY A 243 -14.72 23.58 6.91
C GLY A 243 -15.51 22.35 6.46
N SER A 244 -14.94 21.50 5.58
CA SER A 244 -15.67 20.40 4.97
C SER A 244 -15.98 19.26 5.95
N TRP A 245 -16.83 18.35 5.48
CA TRP A 245 -17.15 17.09 6.18
C TRP A 245 -15.93 16.23 6.49
N PHE A 246 -14.84 16.39 5.73
CA PHE A 246 -13.59 15.65 5.94
C PHE A 246 -12.88 16.08 7.22
N TRP A 247 -13.15 17.26 7.78
CA TRP A 247 -12.51 17.71 9.02
C TRP A 247 -13.49 17.79 10.18
N THR A 248 -14.75 18.10 9.89
CA THR A 248 -15.72 18.50 10.92
C THR A 248 -16.63 17.39 11.43
N LEU A 249 -16.81 16.30 10.68
CA LEU A 249 -17.71 15.22 11.11
C LEU A 249 -17.15 14.41 12.30
N PRO A 250 -18.00 13.82 13.15
CA PRO A 250 -17.58 12.74 14.04
C PRO A 250 -17.15 11.50 13.24
N GLN A 251 -16.40 10.58 13.87
CA GLN A 251 -15.84 9.40 13.19
C GLN A 251 -16.90 8.53 12.51
N GLU A 252 -17.99 8.20 13.19
CA GLU A 252 -19.06 7.38 12.62
C GLU A 252 -19.67 8.02 11.36
N SER A 253 -19.99 9.32 11.43
CA SER A 253 -20.52 10.06 10.29
C SER A 253 -19.48 10.24 9.16
N PHE A 254 -18.19 10.34 9.51
CA PHE A 254 -17.11 10.35 8.52
C PHE A 254 -17.02 9.02 7.78
N VAL A 255 -17.00 7.89 8.50
CA VAL A 255 -16.98 6.54 7.94
C VAL A 255 -18.16 6.34 6.99
N GLU A 256 -19.38 6.73 7.41
CA GLU A 256 -20.57 6.62 6.59
C GLU A 256 -20.48 7.49 5.31
N ARG A 257 -20.01 8.73 5.44
CA ARG A 257 -19.85 9.65 4.31
C ARG A 257 -18.75 9.18 3.35
N ALA A 258 -17.60 8.78 3.88
CA ALA A 258 -16.48 8.25 3.12
C ALA A 258 -16.88 6.96 2.37
N GLY A 259 -17.61 6.07 3.03
CA GLY A 259 -18.15 4.85 2.43
C GLY A 259 -19.12 5.12 1.28
N ARG A 260 -19.93 6.18 1.36
CA ARG A 260 -20.79 6.62 0.24
C ARG A 260 -19.97 7.15 -0.94
N VAL A 261 -18.95 7.98 -0.67
CA VAL A 261 -18.04 8.52 -1.71
C VAL A 261 -17.26 7.39 -2.39
N ALA A 262 -16.70 6.47 -1.61
CA ALA A 262 -15.98 5.28 -2.07
C ALA A 262 -16.89 4.17 -2.64
N GLY A 263 -18.22 4.28 -2.51
CA GLY A 263 -19.15 3.30 -3.07
C GLY A 263 -19.12 1.95 -2.36
N LEU A 264 -18.72 1.97 -1.09
CA LEU A 264 -18.89 0.85 -0.17
C LEU A 264 -20.37 0.60 0.07
N HIS A 265 -21.15 1.65 0.31
CA HIS A 265 -22.59 1.53 0.57
C HIS A 265 -23.40 2.40 -0.40
N HIS A 266 -24.65 2.01 -0.67
CA HIS A 266 -25.63 2.81 -1.42
C HIS A 266 -25.16 3.23 -2.84
N ARG A 267 -24.82 2.24 -3.66
CA ARG A 267 -24.27 2.46 -5.01
C ARG A 267 -25.29 3.16 -5.93
N LYS A 268 -24.98 4.38 -6.38
CA LYS A 268 -25.82 5.09 -7.37
C LYS A 268 -25.79 4.37 -8.73
N PRO A 269 -26.91 4.27 -9.48
CA PRO A 269 -26.93 3.66 -10.81
C PRO A 269 -25.94 4.29 -11.81
N SER A 270 -25.70 5.59 -11.70
CA SER A 270 -24.69 6.31 -12.49
C SER A 270 -23.26 5.78 -12.28
N ARG A 271 -22.98 5.13 -11.14
CA ARG A 271 -21.69 4.51 -10.84
C ARG A 271 -21.46 3.24 -11.65
N LEU A 272 -22.52 2.48 -11.94
CA LEU A 272 -22.44 1.28 -12.80
C LEU A 272 -22.05 1.68 -14.23
N LEU A 273 -22.65 2.75 -14.76
CA LEU A 273 -22.33 3.27 -16.09
C LEU A 273 -20.88 3.77 -16.19
N LYS A 274 -20.39 4.48 -15.16
CA LYS A 274 -18.99 4.94 -15.10
C LYS A 274 -17.99 3.77 -15.03
N ASP A 275 -18.31 2.71 -14.31
CA ASP A 275 -17.50 1.48 -14.27
C ASP A 275 -17.37 0.81 -15.64
N ILE A 276 -18.49 0.66 -16.33
CA ILE A 276 -18.54 0.06 -17.67
C ILE A 276 -17.72 0.91 -18.66
N ALA A 277 -17.89 2.23 -18.63
CA ALA A 277 -17.15 3.16 -19.48
C ALA A 277 -15.64 3.20 -19.18
N ALA A 278 -15.24 3.09 -17.90
CA ALA A 278 -13.84 3.00 -17.51
C ALA A 278 -13.18 1.70 -17.98
N GLN A 279 -13.89 0.55 -17.87
CA GLN A 279 -13.41 -0.72 -18.40
C GLN A 279 -13.24 -0.69 -19.93
N ALA A 280 -14.15 -0.05 -20.65
CA ALA A 280 -14.02 0.14 -22.09
C ALA A 280 -12.77 0.95 -22.45
N ARG A 281 -12.52 2.07 -21.76
CA ARG A 281 -11.31 2.89 -21.95
C ARG A 281 -10.02 2.14 -21.62
N HIS A 282 -10.02 1.34 -20.56
CA HIS A 282 -8.85 0.57 -20.15
C HIS A 282 -8.53 -0.60 -21.12
N ARG A 283 -9.54 -1.14 -21.81
CA ARG A 283 -9.38 -2.12 -22.89
C ARG A 283 -8.84 -1.49 -24.18
N ILE A 284 -9.23 -0.25 -24.48
CA ILE A 284 -8.74 0.49 -25.65
C ILE A 284 -7.28 0.92 -25.47
N ARG A 285 -6.87 1.30 -24.25
CA ARG A 285 -5.48 1.67 -23.92
C ARG A 285 -4.49 0.49 -23.80
N ARG A 286 -4.98 -0.76 -23.80
CA ARG A 286 -4.17 -1.99 -23.73
C ARG A 286 -4.02 -2.70 -25.08
N LYS A 287 -4.56 -2.11 -26.16
CA LYS A 287 -4.27 -2.48 -27.56
C LYS A 287 -3.32 -1.45 -28.15
#